data_AF-A0A7V9JLA0-F1
#
_entry.id   AF-A0A7V9JLA0-F1
#
_cell.length_a   1.000
_cell.length_b   1.000
_cell.length_c   1.000
_cell.angle_alpha   90.00
_cell.angle_beta   90.00
_cell.angle_gamma   90.00
#
_symmetry.space_group_name_H-M   'P 1'
#
loop_
_entity.id
_entity.type
_entity.pdbx_description
1 polymer ?
#
loop_
_entity_poly.entity_id
_entity_poly.type
_entity_poly.pdbx_seq_one_letter_code
_entity_poly.pdbx_strand_id
1 'polypeptide(L)'
;RVLLYLFGSKNGLVRALLARARTNELDLLGHLRDRDSASLAEAAAEIWAWLAAGNHRALLNLWVEGYARSLVNPDGPWAGFARSTVEDWLAVLAEAQPAAERDSLAGIAQRTLILAVLRGSLLDLLATGDVDRTTAAVHQHLSNLTSESPAG
;
A
#
# COMPACT_ATOMS: atom_id res chain seq x y z
N ARG A 1 -5.13 30.15 5.14
CA ARG A 1 -4.18 30.53 6.22
C ARG A 1 -4.47 29.87 7.58
N VAL A 2 -5.43 28.94 7.69
CA VAL A 2 -5.84 28.31 8.96
C VAL A 2 -5.04 27.03 9.30
N LEU A 3 -4.55 26.30 8.29
CA LEU A 3 -3.81 25.04 8.50
C LEU A 3 -2.42 25.20 9.15
N LEU A 4 -1.75 26.35 9.01
CA LEU A 4 -0.47 26.61 9.68
C LEU A 4 -0.64 26.98 11.16
N TYR A 5 -1.80 27.55 11.53
CA TYR A 5 -2.08 28.02 12.88
C TYR A 5 -2.44 26.86 13.83
N LEU A 6 -3.06 25.79 13.31
CA LEU A 6 -3.46 24.61 14.09
C LEU A 6 -2.32 23.59 14.32
N PHE A 7 -1.30 23.57 13.47
CA PHE A 7 -0.24 22.54 13.51
C PHE A 7 1.16 23.10 13.80
N GLY A 8 1.28 24.41 14.02
CA GLY A 8 2.50 25.11 14.41
C GLY A 8 3.62 25.15 13.36
N SER A 9 3.67 24.19 12.43
CA SER A 9 4.63 24.12 11.32
C SER A 9 4.13 23.21 10.18
N LYS A 10 4.74 23.36 9.00
CA LYS A 10 4.54 22.45 7.84
C LYS A 10 4.81 20.97 8.21
N ASN A 11 5.71 20.72 9.16
CA ASN A 11 6.06 19.38 9.65
C ASN A 11 4.96 18.79 10.56
N GLY A 12 4.24 19.61 11.32
CA GLY A 12 3.10 19.19 12.14
C GLY A 12 1.89 18.78 11.29
N LEU A 13 1.64 19.52 10.20
CA LEU A 13 0.59 19.18 9.24
C LEU A 13 0.89 17.85 8.54
N VAL A 14 2.14 17.62 8.11
CA VAL A 14 2.58 16.35 7.50
C VAL A 14 2.39 15.19 8.48
N ARG A 15 2.81 15.32 9.74
CA ARG A 15 2.60 14.27 10.76
C ARG A 15 1.13 13.97 11.03
N ALA A 16 0.28 14.99 11.10
CA ALA A 16 -1.16 14.80 11.29
C ALA A 16 -1.81 14.10 10.08
N LEU A 17 -1.31 14.37 8.88
CA LEU A 17 -1.80 13.76 7.65
C LEU A 17 -1.32 12.32 7.49
N LEU A 18 -0.10 12.01 7.94
CA LEU A 18 0.40 10.65 8.08
C LEU A 18 -0.41 9.85 9.10
N ALA A 19 -0.74 10.44 10.26
CA ALA A 19 -1.59 9.80 11.26
C ALA A 19 -3.00 9.52 10.72
N ARG A 20 -3.57 10.45 9.93
CA ARG A 20 -4.88 10.28 9.28
C ARG A 20 -4.86 9.23 8.17
N ALA A 21 -3.81 9.22 7.34
CA ALA A 21 -3.59 8.19 6.32
C ALA A 21 -3.46 6.81 6.99
N ARG A 22 -2.74 6.74 8.11
CA ARG A 22 -2.62 5.56 8.97
C ARG A 22 -3.96 5.11 9.53
N THR A 23 -4.86 6.01 9.96
CA THR A 23 -6.21 5.63 10.42
C THR A 23 -7.03 5.01 9.29
N ASN A 24 -7.03 5.61 8.10
CA ASN A 24 -7.78 5.07 6.96
C ASN A 24 -7.21 3.73 6.47
N GLU A 25 -5.87 3.59 6.53
CA GLU A 25 -5.16 2.34 6.28
C GLU A 25 -5.54 1.30 7.35
N LEU A 26 -5.50 1.64 8.63
CA LEU A 26 -5.89 0.75 9.73
C LEU A 26 -7.36 0.31 9.68
N ASP A 27 -8.28 1.17 9.22
CA ASP A 27 -9.67 0.78 8.99
C ASP A 27 -9.76 -0.26 7.86
N LEU A 28 -9.05 -0.07 6.75
CA LEU A 28 -8.98 -1.06 5.67
C LEU A 28 -8.36 -2.39 6.16
N LEU A 29 -7.30 -2.31 6.96
CA LEU A 29 -6.63 -3.47 7.56
C LEU A 29 -7.48 -4.19 8.60
N GLY A 30 -8.33 -3.45 9.35
CA GLY A 30 -9.29 -4.03 10.29
C GLY A 30 -10.33 -4.87 9.57
N HIS A 31 -10.84 -4.40 8.43
CA HIS A 31 -11.80 -5.17 7.61
C HIS A 31 -11.16 -6.43 6.99
N LEU A 32 -9.89 -6.36 6.62
CA LEU A 32 -9.15 -7.51 6.09
C LEU A 32 -8.84 -8.57 7.17
N ARG A 33 -8.55 -8.13 8.41
CA ARG A 33 -8.21 -9.00 9.54
C ARG A 33 -9.39 -9.80 10.10
N ASP A 34 -10.62 -9.30 9.98
CA ASP A 34 -11.81 -9.98 10.49
C ASP A 34 -12.24 -11.20 9.64
N ARG A 35 -11.54 -11.50 8.54
CA ARG A 35 -11.81 -12.66 7.70
C ARG A 35 -10.66 -13.66 7.77
N ASP A 36 -10.83 -14.67 8.63
CA ASP A 36 -9.91 -15.77 8.96
C ASP A 36 -9.53 -16.71 7.78
N SER A 37 -9.62 -16.27 6.52
CA SER A 37 -9.50 -17.15 5.34
C SER A 37 -9.17 -16.50 3.99
N ALA A 38 -8.91 -15.18 3.92
CA ALA A 38 -8.54 -14.57 2.63
C ALA A 38 -7.10 -14.96 2.23
N SER A 39 -6.94 -15.48 1.02
CA SER A 39 -5.64 -15.70 0.40
C SER A 39 -4.91 -14.38 0.14
N LEU A 40 -3.58 -14.45 0.03
CA LEU A 40 -2.74 -13.29 -0.29
C LEU A 40 -3.20 -12.56 -1.58
N ALA A 41 -3.67 -13.30 -2.58
CA ALA A 41 -4.19 -12.73 -3.83
C ALA A 41 -5.50 -11.98 -3.64
N GLU A 42 -6.42 -12.51 -2.82
CA GLU A 42 -7.68 -11.84 -2.49
C GLU A 42 -7.44 -10.56 -1.69
N ALA A 43 -6.56 -10.60 -0.68
CA ALA A 43 -6.17 -9.41 0.08
C ALA A 43 -5.57 -8.33 -0.84
N ALA A 44 -4.70 -8.73 -1.78
CA ALA A 44 -4.13 -7.81 -2.75
C ALA A 44 -5.16 -7.21 -3.71
N ALA A 45 -6.17 -7.98 -4.14
CA ALA A 45 -7.26 -7.49 -4.97
C ALA A 45 -8.11 -6.44 -4.23
N GLU A 46 -8.42 -6.68 -2.96
CA GLU A 46 -9.16 -5.72 -2.13
C GLU A 46 -8.37 -4.42 -1.91
N ILE A 47 -7.07 -4.53 -1.62
CA ILE A 47 -6.17 -3.38 -1.54
C ILE A 47 -6.18 -2.59 -2.85
N TRP A 48 -6.10 -3.28 -3.99
CA TRP A 48 -6.13 -2.61 -5.29
C TRP A 48 -7.45 -1.89 -5.54
N ALA A 49 -8.60 -2.52 -5.23
CA ALA A 49 -9.90 -1.90 -5.38
C ALA A 49 -9.99 -0.57 -4.60
N TRP A 50 -9.41 -0.52 -3.39
CA TRP A 50 -9.31 0.70 -2.61
C TRP A 50 -8.36 1.74 -3.25
N LEU A 51 -7.18 1.32 -3.71
CA LEU A 51 -6.20 2.21 -4.37
C LEU A 51 -6.74 2.80 -5.67
N ALA A 52 -7.52 2.03 -6.43
CA ALA A 52 -8.08 2.43 -7.72
C ALA A 52 -9.27 3.38 -7.57
N ALA A 53 -9.93 3.42 -6.41
CA ALA A 53 -11.10 4.25 -6.17
C ALA A 53 -10.77 5.75 -6.25
N GLY A 54 -11.55 6.49 -7.04
CA GLY A 54 -11.28 7.90 -7.34
C GLY A 54 -11.40 8.85 -6.14
N ASN A 55 -12.17 8.48 -5.10
CA ASN A 55 -12.36 9.25 -3.88
C ASN A 55 -11.08 9.41 -3.03
N HIS A 56 -10.05 8.60 -3.26
CA HIS A 56 -8.79 8.63 -2.51
C HIS A 56 -7.64 9.33 -3.26
N ARG A 57 -7.88 9.88 -4.46
CA ARG A 57 -6.82 10.38 -5.36
C ARG A 57 -5.92 11.44 -4.75
N ALA A 58 -6.49 12.44 -4.08
CA ALA A 58 -5.73 13.53 -3.49
C ALA A 58 -4.82 13.04 -2.34
N LEU A 59 -5.31 12.09 -1.54
CA LEU A 59 -4.55 11.45 -0.47
C LEU A 59 -3.37 10.64 -1.03
N LEU A 60 -3.63 9.83 -2.06
CA LEU A 60 -2.61 8.96 -2.67
C LEU A 60 -1.51 9.77 -3.40
N ASN A 61 -1.85 10.89 -4.04
CA ASN A 61 -0.85 11.81 -4.59
C ASN A 61 0.09 12.38 -3.53
N LEU A 62 -0.45 12.81 -2.38
CA LEU A 62 0.36 13.31 -1.28
C LEU A 62 1.22 12.19 -0.65
N TRP A 63 0.70 10.97 -0.61
CA TRP A 63 1.47 9.80 -0.18
C TRP A 63 2.69 9.57 -1.08
N VAL A 64 2.52 9.60 -2.41
CA VAL A 64 3.63 9.46 -3.38
C VAL A 64 4.64 10.59 -3.24
N GLU A 65 4.19 11.83 -3.06
CA GLU A 65 5.07 12.98 -2.81
C GLU A 65 5.89 12.78 -1.54
N GLY A 66 5.26 12.33 -0.45
CA GLY A 66 5.92 12.04 0.82
C GLY A 66 6.96 10.92 0.69
N TYR A 67 6.59 9.84 0.01
CA TYR A 67 7.47 8.71 -0.27
C TYR A 67 8.71 9.17 -1.04
N ALA A 68 8.53 9.84 -2.17
CA ALA A 68 9.64 10.38 -2.97
C ALA A 68 10.52 11.35 -2.17
N ARG A 69 9.90 12.25 -1.38
CA ARG A 69 10.64 13.20 -0.54
C ARG A 69 11.50 12.54 0.52
N SER A 70 11.02 11.45 1.12
CA SER A 70 11.79 10.68 2.11
C SER A 70 13.02 9.99 1.52
N LEU A 71 12.98 9.66 0.22
CA LEU A 71 14.12 9.07 -0.48
C LEU A 71 15.15 10.12 -0.90
N VAL A 72 14.70 11.27 -1.39
CA VAL A 72 15.62 12.33 -1.88
C VAL A 72 16.17 13.22 -0.77
N ASN A 73 15.48 13.31 0.37
CA ASN A 73 15.93 14.06 1.53
C ASN A 73 15.72 13.22 2.81
N PRO A 74 16.66 12.30 3.11
CA PRO A 74 16.50 11.33 4.20
C PRO A 74 16.47 11.97 5.59
N ASP A 75 17.04 13.17 5.76
CA ASP A 75 17.04 13.92 7.03
C ASP A 75 15.92 14.97 7.11
N GLY A 76 15.05 15.01 6.09
CA GLY A 76 13.99 15.99 5.96
C GLY A 76 12.73 15.67 6.78
N PRO A 77 11.66 16.47 6.63
CA PRO A 77 10.38 16.26 7.31
C PRO A 77 9.71 14.91 7.07
N TRP A 78 10.10 14.21 6.00
CA TRP A 78 9.59 12.90 5.61
C TRP A 78 10.59 11.78 5.93
N ALA A 79 11.65 12.05 6.70
CA ALA A 79 12.65 11.08 7.09
C ALA A 79 12.03 9.74 7.53
N GLY A 80 12.51 8.63 6.96
CA GLY A 80 12.06 7.28 7.28
C GLY A 80 10.70 6.87 6.69
N PHE A 81 9.92 7.79 6.10
CA PHE A 81 8.56 7.50 5.65
C PHE A 81 8.47 6.39 4.58
N ALA A 82 9.33 6.39 3.56
CA ALA A 82 9.34 5.32 2.56
C ALA A 82 9.64 3.96 3.20
N ARG A 83 10.64 3.90 4.09
CA ARG A 83 11.03 2.66 4.76
C ARG A 83 9.91 2.12 5.63
N SER A 84 9.36 2.93 6.52
CA SER A 84 8.27 2.51 7.41
C SER A 84 7.08 2.03 6.60
N THR A 85 6.76 2.72 5.49
CA THR A 85 5.64 2.28 4.65
C THR A 85 5.94 0.98 3.90
N VAL A 86 7.18 0.70 3.49
CA VAL A 86 7.52 -0.63 2.96
C VAL A 86 7.29 -1.70 4.03
N GLU A 87 7.84 -1.50 5.23
CA GLU A 87 7.75 -2.44 6.34
C GLU A 87 6.29 -2.71 6.74
N ASP A 88 5.48 -1.66 6.87
CA ASP A 88 4.07 -1.74 7.26
C ASP A 88 3.25 -2.56 6.25
N TRP A 89 3.39 -2.27 4.95
CA TRP A 89 2.65 -2.99 3.92
C TRP A 89 3.10 -4.45 3.78
N LEU A 90 4.39 -4.73 3.97
CA LEU A 90 4.89 -6.10 4.00
C LEU A 90 4.33 -6.87 5.20
N ALA A 91 4.20 -6.23 6.37
CA ALA A 91 3.57 -6.86 7.54
C ALA A 91 2.10 -7.18 7.27
N VAL A 92 1.35 -6.24 6.69
CA VAL A 92 -0.04 -6.45 6.27
C VAL A 92 -0.19 -7.64 5.33
N LEU A 93 0.61 -7.68 4.27
CA LEU A 93 0.54 -8.76 3.28
C LEU A 93 1.00 -10.10 3.89
N ALA A 94 1.92 -10.08 4.85
CA ALA A 94 2.35 -11.27 5.58
C ALA A 94 1.21 -11.89 6.40
N GLU A 95 0.31 -11.09 6.97
CA GLU A 95 -0.87 -11.61 7.70
C GLU A 95 -1.81 -12.40 6.78
N ALA A 96 -1.89 -12.05 5.50
CA ALA A 96 -2.68 -12.77 4.50
C ALA A 96 -1.98 -14.04 3.94
N GLN A 97 -0.77 -14.36 4.42
CA GLN A 97 -0.07 -15.59 4.06
C GLN A 97 -0.32 -16.69 5.10
N PRO A 98 -0.36 -17.97 4.67
CA PRO A 98 -0.32 -19.10 5.60
C PRO A 98 0.90 -18.99 6.53
N ALA A 99 0.71 -19.33 7.81
CA ALA A 99 1.78 -19.23 8.80
C ALA A 99 3.04 -20.01 8.42
N ALA A 100 2.89 -21.15 7.72
CA ALA A 100 4.00 -21.97 7.24
C ALA A 100 4.84 -21.29 6.15
N GLU A 101 4.26 -20.36 5.39
CA GLU A 101 4.91 -19.68 4.27
C GLU A 101 5.44 -18.30 4.65
N ARG A 102 4.83 -17.67 5.67
CA ARG A 102 5.07 -16.27 6.06
C ARG A 102 6.54 -15.90 6.26
N ASP A 103 7.30 -16.78 6.90
CA ASP A 103 8.72 -16.55 7.20
C ASP A 103 9.67 -17.27 6.22
N SER A 104 9.11 -17.99 5.24
CA SER A 104 9.91 -18.61 4.18
C SER A 104 10.44 -17.57 3.19
N LEU A 105 11.60 -17.84 2.57
CA LEU A 105 12.14 -16.96 1.52
C LEU A 105 11.16 -16.79 0.35
N ALA A 106 10.42 -17.84 -0.01
CA ALA A 106 9.41 -17.80 -1.05
C ALA A 106 8.23 -16.89 -0.67
N GLY A 107 7.71 -17.01 0.56
CA GLY A 107 6.64 -16.16 1.05
C GLY A 107 7.04 -14.69 1.12
N ILE A 108 8.27 -14.39 1.59
CA ILE A 108 8.84 -13.03 1.60
C ILE A 108 8.89 -12.46 0.18
N ALA A 109 9.42 -13.23 -0.78
CA ALA A 109 9.52 -12.82 -2.17
C ALA A 109 8.13 -12.56 -2.78
N GLN A 110 7.16 -13.45 -2.52
CA GLN A 110 5.80 -13.35 -3.05
C GLN A 110 5.10 -12.06 -2.60
N ARG A 111 5.08 -11.76 -1.29
CA ARG A 111 4.46 -10.51 -0.80
C ARG A 111 5.20 -9.26 -1.25
N THR A 112 6.52 -9.35 -1.41
CA THR A 112 7.33 -8.25 -1.96
C THR A 112 6.95 -7.96 -3.40
N LEU A 113 6.75 -9.00 -4.22
CA LEU A 113 6.35 -8.87 -5.62
C LEU A 113 4.96 -8.24 -5.74
N ILE A 114 4.00 -8.68 -4.93
CA ILE A 114 2.65 -8.08 -4.88
C ILE A 114 2.73 -6.60 -4.54
N LEU A 115 3.51 -6.24 -3.50
CA LEU A 115 3.67 -4.85 -3.11
C LEU A 115 4.28 -3.99 -4.22
N ALA A 116 5.24 -4.54 -4.96
CA ALA A 116 5.84 -3.87 -6.12
C ALA A 116 4.81 -3.64 -7.24
N VAL A 117 3.99 -4.65 -7.56
CA VAL A 117 2.94 -4.56 -8.59
C VAL A 117 1.88 -3.53 -8.21
N LEU A 118 1.39 -3.56 -6.97
CA LEU A 118 0.39 -2.60 -6.47
C LEU A 118 0.92 -1.16 -6.53
N ARG A 119 2.16 -0.94 -6.07
CA ARG A 119 2.78 0.40 -6.06
C ARG A 119 3.07 0.92 -7.47
N GLY A 120 3.64 0.08 -8.34
CA GLY A 120 3.89 0.45 -9.73
C GLY A 120 2.59 0.83 -10.44
N SER A 121 1.55 0.01 -10.28
CA SER A 121 0.23 0.27 -10.86
C SER A 121 -0.42 1.52 -10.29
N LEU A 122 -0.26 1.79 -9.00
CA LEU A 122 -0.73 3.04 -8.38
C LEU A 122 -0.04 4.27 -8.97
N LEU A 123 1.29 4.25 -9.12
CA LEU A 123 2.04 5.38 -9.69
C LEU A 123 1.57 5.68 -11.12
N ASP A 124 1.47 4.65 -11.95
CA ASP A 124 0.95 4.72 -13.30
C ASP A 124 -0.47 5.26 -13.35
N LEU A 125 -1.32 4.77 -12.45
CA LEU A 125 -2.70 5.20 -12.34
C LEU A 125 -2.76 6.69 -11.99
N LEU A 126 -2.04 7.13 -10.95
CA LEU A 126 -2.01 8.53 -10.54
C LEU A 126 -1.49 9.45 -11.65
N ALA A 127 -0.51 9.00 -12.42
CA ALA A 127 0.06 9.76 -13.53
C ALA A 127 -0.86 9.86 -14.75
N THR A 128 -1.63 8.81 -15.05
CA THR A 128 -2.37 8.69 -16.32
C THR A 128 -3.89 8.84 -16.20
N GLY A 129 -4.45 8.56 -15.03
CA GLY A 129 -5.91 8.46 -14.87
C GLY A 129 -6.51 7.11 -15.33
N ASP A 130 -5.70 6.22 -15.93
CA ASP A 130 -6.18 5.02 -16.59
C ASP A 130 -6.43 3.85 -15.62
N VAL A 131 -7.66 3.81 -15.08
CA VAL A 131 -8.10 2.78 -14.12
C VAL A 131 -8.17 1.41 -14.77
N ASP A 132 -8.67 1.31 -15.99
CA ASP A 132 -8.92 0.03 -16.66
C ASP A 132 -7.60 -0.69 -16.96
N ARG A 133 -6.61 0.00 -17.54
CA ARG A 133 -5.30 -0.58 -17.86
C ARG A 133 -4.56 -1.05 -16.61
N THR A 134 -4.53 -0.20 -15.59
CA THR A 134 -3.79 -0.50 -14.35
C THR A 134 -4.47 -1.61 -13.55
N THR A 135 -5.80 -1.65 -13.54
CA THR A 135 -6.57 -2.75 -12.93
C THR A 135 -6.37 -4.06 -13.66
N ALA A 136 -6.38 -4.05 -14.99
CA ALA A 136 -6.10 -5.25 -15.78
C ALA A 136 -4.71 -5.83 -15.48
N ALA A 137 -3.69 -4.97 -15.37
CA ALA A 137 -2.33 -5.41 -15.05
C ALA A 137 -2.23 -6.07 -13.66
N VAL A 138 -2.87 -5.48 -12.64
CA VAL A 138 -2.91 -6.05 -11.29
C VAL A 138 -3.65 -7.39 -11.31
N HIS A 139 -4.85 -7.45 -11.89
CA HIS A 139 -5.65 -8.67 -11.92
C HIS A 139 -4.95 -9.82 -12.68
N GLN A 140 -4.24 -9.51 -13.76
CA GLN A 140 -3.45 -10.49 -14.49
C GLN A 140 -2.35 -11.09 -13.60
N HIS A 141 -1.62 -10.25 -12.85
CA HIS A 141 -0.60 -10.73 -11.92
C HIS A 141 -1.20 -11.62 -10.82
N LEU A 142 -2.31 -11.20 -10.21
CA LEU A 142 -2.99 -11.96 -9.16
C LEU A 142 -3.52 -13.31 -9.67
N SER A 143 -4.04 -13.36 -10.89
CA SER A 143 -4.50 -14.61 -11.52
C SER A 143 -3.37 -15.62 -11.76
N ASN A 144 -2.17 -15.13 -12.07
CA ASN A 144 -1.00 -15.99 -12.25
C ASN A 144 -0.56 -16.61 -10.91
N LEU A 145 -0.61 -15.84 -9.81
CA LEU A 145 -0.28 -16.34 -8.48
C LEU A 145 -1.20 -17.50 -8.04
N THR A 146 -2.50 -17.41 -8.34
CA THR A 146 -3.45 -18.48 -8.02
C THR A 146 -3.29 -19.71 -8.94
N SER A 147 -2.71 -19.53 -10.13
CA SER A 147 -2.48 -20.60 -11.11
C SER A 147 -1.19 -21.38 -10.88
N GLU A 148 -0.20 -20.78 -10.20
CA GLU A 148 1.09 -21.41 -9.87
C GLU A 148 1.07 -22.24 -8.57
N SER A 149 0.01 -22.17 -7.76
CA SER A 149 -0.15 -23.06 -6.60
C SER A 149 -0.35 -24.50 -7.07
N PRO A 150 0.62 -25.42 -6.85
CA PRO A 150 0.40 -26.82 -7.17
C PRO A 150 -0.63 -27.40 -6.20
N ALA A 151 -1.57 -28.17 -6.73
CA ALA A 151 -2.40 -29.03 -5.92
C ALA A 151 -1.54 -30.12 -5.25
N GLY A 152 -1.45 -30.09 -3.91
CA GLY A 152 -1.07 -31.24 -3.08
C GLY A 152 0.41 -31.43 -2.82
#